data_AF-A0A7W5FND6-F1
#
_entry.id   AF-A0A7W5FND6-F1
#
_cell.length_a   1.000
_cell.length_b   1.000
_cell.length_c   1.000
_cell.angle_alpha   90.00
_cell.angle_beta   90.00
_cell.angle_gamma   90.00
#
_symmetry.space_group_name_H-M   'P 1'
#
loop_
_entity.id
_entity.type
_entity.pdbx_description
1 polymer ?
#
loop_
_entity_poly.entity_id
_entity_poly.type
_entity_poly.pdbx_seq_one_letter_code
_entity_poly.pdbx_strand_id
1 'polypeptide(L)'
;MAKAKVPKRPTRDEFVLEELGNQLVEAYQEKSEILLTVWGREEQVRGTIVTMDSRTGKVHVEHVGAVSKVPFMDIMRVDYPRY
;
A
#
# COMPACT_ATOMS: atom_id res chain seq x y z
N MET A 1 24.54 -2.70 -14.93
CA MET A 1 23.67 -1.64 -14.40
C MET A 1 23.72 -1.70 -12.88
N ALA A 2 24.13 -0.62 -12.22
CA ALA A 2 24.34 -0.58 -10.79
C ALA A 2 23.02 -0.83 -10.05
N LYS A 3 22.98 -1.79 -9.13
CA LYS A 3 21.86 -1.95 -8.20
C LYS A 3 21.74 -0.64 -7.43
N ALA A 4 20.71 0.15 -7.72
CA ALA A 4 20.40 1.33 -6.93
C ALA A 4 20.31 0.88 -5.46
N LYS A 5 21.09 1.53 -4.59
CA LYS A 5 21.05 1.24 -3.15
C LYS A 5 19.65 1.59 -2.68
N VAL A 6 18.80 0.59 -2.47
CA VAL A 6 17.46 0.81 -1.91
C VAL A 6 17.67 1.45 -0.53
N PRO A 7 17.26 2.70 -0.34
CA PRO A 7 17.51 3.43 0.90
C PRO A 7 16.83 2.68 2.04
N LYS A 8 17.48 2.54 3.21
CA LYS A 8 16.94 1.78 4.35
C LYS A 8 15.47 2.11 4.58
N ARG A 9 14.65 1.08 4.80
CA ARG A 9 13.22 1.25 5.08
C ARG A 9 13.02 2.25 6.22
N PRO A 10 12.10 3.21 6.09
CA PRO A 10 11.78 4.11 7.19
C PRO A 10 11.31 3.30 8.41
N THR A 11 11.81 3.66 9.58
CA THR A 11 11.20 3.22 10.84
C THR A 11 9.90 4.00 11.01
N ARG A 12 8.79 3.30 11.22
CA ARG A 12 7.50 3.89 11.58
C ARG A 12 7.18 3.54 13.02
N ASP A 13 6.69 4.50 13.78
CA ASP A 13 6.12 4.23 15.09
C ASP A 13 4.75 3.56 14.97
N GLU A 14 4.25 3.08 16.11
CA GLU A 14 2.99 2.34 16.20
C GLU A 14 1.78 3.18 15.80
N PHE A 15 1.78 4.48 16.11
CA PHE A 15 0.68 5.38 15.77
C PHE A 15 0.55 5.54 14.25
N VAL A 16 1.66 5.77 13.55
CA VAL A 16 1.66 5.85 12.07
C VAL A 16 1.21 4.54 11.43
N LEU A 17 1.59 3.39 12.00
CA LEU A 17 1.15 2.09 11.51
C LEU A 17 -0.35 1.88 11.74
N GLU A 18 -0.87 2.27 12.90
CA GLU A 18 -2.30 2.20 13.22
C GLU A 18 -3.12 3.08 12.28
N GLU A 19 -2.71 4.32 12.04
CA GLU A 19 -3.37 5.24 11.11
C GLU A 19 -3.39 4.67 9.68
N LEU A 20 -2.26 4.17 9.17
CA LEU A 20 -2.21 3.53 7.86
C LEU A 20 -3.12 2.29 7.80
N GLY A 21 -3.15 1.50 8.88
CA GLY A 21 -4.03 0.35 9.01
C GLY A 21 -5.50 0.75 8.90
N ASN A 22 -5.91 1.77 9.65
CA ASN A 22 -7.27 2.30 9.65
C ASN A 22 -7.67 2.80 8.25
N GLN A 23 -6.81 3.59 7.59
CA GLN A 23 -7.06 4.08 6.23
C GLN A 23 -7.24 2.94 5.21
N LEU A 24 -6.45 1.87 5.31
CA LEU A 24 -6.55 0.70 4.42
C LEU A 24 -7.83 -0.10 4.70
N VAL A 25 -8.22 -0.24 5.96
CA VAL A 25 -9.48 -0.91 6.34
C VAL A 25 -10.68 -0.14 5.82
N GLU A 26 -10.70 1.18 6.00
CA GLU A 26 -11.74 2.07 5.46
C GLU A 26 -11.82 1.93 3.94
N ALA A 27 -10.70 2.08 3.22
CA ALA A 27 -10.66 1.94 1.78
C ALA A 27 -11.15 0.57 1.30
N TYR A 28 -10.82 -0.51 2.02
CA TYR A 28 -11.29 -1.87 1.71
C TYR A 28 -12.79 -2.01 1.90
N GLN A 29 -13.35 -1.50 2.99
CA GLN A 29 -14.78 -1.58 3.30
C GLN A 29 -15.62 -0.75 2.31
N GLU A 30 -15.16 0.45 1.99
CA GLU A 30 -15.82 1.36 1.06
C GLU A 30 -15.63 0.96 -0.41
N LYS A 31 -14.71 0.02 -0.69
CA LYS A 31 -14.26 -0.34 -2.04
C LYS A 31 -13.73 0.87 -2.81
N SER A 32 -13.13 1.80 -2.08
CA SER A 32 -12.56 3.02 -2.64
C SER A 32 -11.35 2.70 -3.51
N GLU A 33 -11.24 3.39 -4.65
CA GLU A 33 -10.00 3.39 -5.42
C GLU A 33 -8.96 4.22 -4.66
N ILE A 34 -7.76 3.67 -4.49
CA ILE A 34 -6.65 4.30 -3.78
C ILE A 34 -5.37 4.31 -4.61
N LEU A 35 -4.43 5.12 -4.16
CA LEU A 35 -3.09 5.23 -4.68
C LEU A 35 -2.10 5.03 -3.53
N LEU A 36 -1.32 3.96 -3.61
CA LEU A 36 -0.33 3.59 -2.59
C LEU A 36 1.06 4.04 -3.03
N THR A 37 1.72 4.79 -2.16
CA THR A 37 3.16 5.05 -2.29
C THR A 37 3.91 3.94 -1.56
N VAL A 38 4.76 3.19 -2.27
CA VAL A 38 5.40 1.98 -1.74
C VAL A 38 6.91 2.16 -1.66
N TRP A 39 7.50 1.83 -0.50
CA TRP A 39 8.93 1.91 -0.31
C TRP A 39 9.67 1.00 -1.29
N GLY A 40 10.75 1.52 -1.88
CA GLY A 40 11.55 0.78 -2.87
C GLY A 40 10.88 0.62 -4.23
N ARG A 41 9.74 1.28 -4.48
CA ARG A 41 9.10 1.38 -5.80
C ARG A 41 8.99 2.84 -6.21
N GLU A 42 9.35 3.13 -7.45
CA GLU A 42 9.17 4.46 -8.03
C GLU A 42 7.72 4.69 -8.45
N GLU A 43 7.07 3.65 -8.99
CA GLU A 43 5.68 3.70 -9.42
C GLU A 43 4.73 3.45 -8.24
N GLN A 44 3.71 4.30 -8.15
CA GLN A 44 2.62 4.12 -7.18
C GLN A 44 1.71 2.96 -7.60
N VAL A 45 1.18 2.25 -6.61
CA VAL A 45 0.22 1.17 -6.84
C VAL A 45 -1.18 1.73 -6.74
N ARG A 46 -1.89 1.81 -7.86
CA ARG A 46 -3.28 2.26 -7.95
C ARG A 46 -4.22 1.06 -7.95
N GLY A 47 -5.42 1.23 -7.37
CA GLY A 47 -6.54 0.30 -7.53
C GLY A 47 -7.43 0.20 -6.30
N THR A 48 -8.31 -0.79 -6.27
CA THR A 48 -9.18 -1.07 -5.12
C THR A 48 -8.62 -2.25 -4.32
N ILE A 49 -8.67 -2.17 -2.99
CA ILE A 49 -8.25 -3.29 -2.14
C ILE A 49 -9.27 -4.43 -2.28
N VAL A 50 -8.80 -5.62 -2.66
CA VAL A 50 -9.64 -6.82 -2.79
C VAL A 50 -9.38 -7.84 -1.68
N THR A 51 -8.26 -7.74 -0.98
CA THR A 51 -7.94 -8.61 0.16
C THR A 51 -6.92 -7.94 1.08
N MET A 52 -7.14 -8.03 2.38
CA MET A 52 -6.12 -7.78 3.41
C MET A 52 -5.68 -9.13 3.99
N ASP A 53 -4.54 -9.65 3.53
CA ASP A 53 -4.05 -10.98 3.93
C ASP A 53 -3.27 -10.88 5.25
N SER A 54 -3.95 -11.16 6.36
CA SER A 54 -3.37 -11.15 7.71
C SER A 54 -2.29 -12.22 7.91
N ARG A 55 -2.29 -13.30 7.12
CA ARG A 55 -1.29 -14.37 7.22
C ARG A 55 0.04 -13.96 6.61
N THR A 56 0.02 -13.20 5.50
CA THR A 56 1.24 -12.75 4.82
C THR A 56 1.59 -11.29 5.07
N GLY A 57 0.71 -10.53 5.74
CA GLY A 57 0.87 -9.10 5.97
C GLY A 57 0.84 -8.28 4.67
N LYS A 58 0.11 -8.75 3.66
CA LYS A 58 0.03 -8.12 2.33
C LYS A 58 -1.36 -7.58 2.06
N VAL A 59 -1.38 -6.40 1.44
CA VAL A 59 -2.58 -5.79 0.86
C VAL A 59 -2.61 -6.16 -0.62
N HIS A 60 -3.72 -6.73 -1.08
CA HIS A 60 -3.96 -7.05 -2.47
C HIS A 60 -4.79 -5.93 -3.09
N VAL A 61 -4.22 -5.25 -4.08
CA VAL A 61 -4.84 -4.14 -4.81
C VAL A 61 -5.10 -4.60 -6.23
N GLU A 62 -6.35 -4.55 -6.67
CA GLU A 62 -6.75 -4.86 -8.04
C GLU A 62 -6.92 -3.58 -8.87
N HIS A 63 -6.35 -3.59 -10.06
CA HIS A 63 -6.54 -2.51 -11.04
C HIS A 63 -6.49 -3.09 -12.45
N VAL A 64 -7.52 -2.83 -13.26
CA VAL A 64 -7.63 -3.27 -14.67
C VAL A 64 -7.35 -4.78 -14.83
N GLY A 65 -7.91 -5.60 -13.94
CA GLY A 65 -7.77 -7.06 -13.97
C GLY A 65 -6.43 -7.62 -13.51
N ALA A 66 -5.50 -6.78 -13.05
CA ALA A 66 -4.24 -7.21 -12.45
C ALA A 66 -4.25 -6.99 -10.93
N VAL A 67 -3.76 -7.99 -10.18
CA VAL A 67 -3.65 -7.92 -8.71
C VAL A 67 -2.21 -7.66 -8.30
N SER A 68 -1.98 -6.50 -7.70
CA SER A 68 -0.72 -6.11 -7.07
C SER A 68 -0.72 -6.50 -5.59
N LYS A 69 0.29 -7.25 -5.16
CA LYS A 69 0.47 -7.63 -3.75
C LYS A 69 1.53 -6.73 -3.12
N VAL A 70 1.12 -5.94 -2.15
CA VAL A 70 1.98 -4.95 -1.48
C VAL A 70 2.12 -5.30 0.00
N PRO A 71 3.33 -5.51 0.53
CA PRO A 71 3.52 -5.69 1.97
C PRO A 71 3.04 -4.44 2.72
N PHE A 72 2.21 -4.61 3.75
CA PHE A 72 1.69 -3.50 4.55
C PHE A 72 2.82 -2.58 5.03
N MET A 73 3.89 -3.17 5.53
CA MET A 73 5.03 -2.43 6.06
C MET A 73 5.81 -1.64 4.99
N ASP A 74 5.61 -1.92 3.69
CA ASP A 74 6.19 -1.12 2.60
C ASP A 74 5.29 0.05 2.18
N ILE A 75 4.02 0.06 2.57
CA ILE A 75 3.10 1.16 2.29
C ILE A 75 3.55 2.37 3.08
N MET A 76 3.84 3.46 2.37
CA MET A 76 4.29 4.70 2.96
C MET A 76 3.19 5.74 3.10
N ARG A 77 2.19 5.67 2.21
CA ARG A 77 1.08 6.60 2.16
C ARG A 77 -0.07 6.00 1.38
N VAL A 78 -1.28 6.30 1.82
CA VAL A 78 -2.54 6.04 1.10
C VAL A 78 -3.10 7.39 0.65
N ASP A 79 -3.36 7.53 -0.64
CA ASP A 79 -4.03 8.70 -1.22
C ASP A 79 -5.31 8.26 -1.94
N TYR A 80 -6.30 9.14 -1.98
CA TYR A 80 -7.53 8.94 -2.75
C TYR A 80 -7.46 9.82 -4.00
N PRO A 81 -7.48 9.24 -5.22
CA PRO A 81 -7.54 10.01 -6.45
C PRO A 81 -8.83 10.84 -6.45
N ARG A 82 -8.68 12.17 -6.41
CA ARG A 82 -9.79 13.11 -6.56
C ARG A 82 -10.00 13.36 -8.06
N TYR A 83 -11.23 13.19 -8.51
CA TYR A 83 -11.68 13.53 -9.87
C TYR A 83 -12.33 14.91 -9.89
#